data_AF-A0A6J0UXD7-F1
#
_entry.id   AF-A0A6J0UXD7-F1
#
_cell.length_a   1.000
_cell.length_b   1.000
_cell.length_c   1.000
_cell.angle_alpha   90.00
_cell.angle_beta   90.00
_cell.angle_gamma   90.00
#
_symmetry.space_group_name_H-M   'P 1'
#
loop_
_entity.id
_entity.type
_entity.pdbx_description
1 polymer ?
#
loop_
_entity_poly.entity_id
_entity_poly.type
_entity_poly.pdbx_seq_one_letter_code
_entity_poly.pdbx_strand_id
1 'polypeptide(L)'
;MLLEWWSGTTCTLYTDPQNYHKYGKENAIVILNHNFEIDFLCGWNFCERFGVLGSSKVLAKKELSYMPIIGWMWYFLEMVFCKRKWEEDRKTVMRSLLNLRDYPENFWFLIHCEGTRFTEQKHEISMQVAEAKGLPKLKYHLLPRTKGFAITVQCLRNVVSAVYDSTLNFRNNENPTLLGVLNGKKYHADLYVRRIPLEEVPEDEQECSKWLHKLYQEKDSFQEEYYRTGIYPGTPVVPPRRPWTLLNWLFWALLLLYPLFKLLINMTSSGSSLTLATFAFVFLAASAGVRWMIGVTEINKGSTYGNHGHKGKWK
;
A
#
# COMPACT_ATOMS: atom_id res chain seq x y z
N MET A 1 -1.64 14.21 4.23
CA MET A 1 -2.68 14.67 5.17
C MET A 1 -2.83 13.72 6.37
N LEU A 2 -3.48 12.55 6.24
CA LEU A 2 -3.90 11.73 7.39
C LEU A 2 -2.79 11.26 8.36
N LEU A 3 -1.72 10.61 7.87
CA LEU A 3 -0.69 10.11 8.80
C LEU A 3 0.03 11.22 9.53
N GLU A 4 0.48 12.23 8.81
CA GLU A 4 1.45 13.17 9.35
C GLU A 4 0.84 14.44 9.92
N TRP A 5 -0.09 15.05 9.18
CA TRP A 5 -0.68 16.32 9.58
C TRP A 5 -1.81 16.10 10.58
N TRP A 6 -2.55 14.99 10.45
CA TRP A 6 -3.66 14.68 11.33
C TRP A 6 -3.21 13.87 12.57
N SER A 7 -2.65 12.67 12.40
CA SER A 7 -2.25 11.85 13.55
C SER A 7 -0.85 12.12 14.08
N GLY A 8 -0.06 12.97 13.41
CA GLY A 8 1.32 13.28 13.82
C GLY A 8 2.30 12.12 13.67
N THR A 9 1.92 11.03 12.98
CA THR A 9 2.76 9.86 12.74
C THR A 9 4.00 10.25 11.95
N THR A 10 5.15 9.74 12.39
CA THR A 10 6.44 9.97 11.73
C THR A 10 6.87 8.73 10.97
N CYS A 11 7.48 8.93 9.80
CA CYS A 11 8.09 7.88 8.99
C CYS A 11 9.59 8.20 8.82
N THR A 12 10.46 7.37 9.39
CA THR A 12 11.92 7.47 9.21
C THR A 12 12.32 6.62 8.01
N LEU A 13 13.00 7.21 7.04
CA LEU A 13 13.57 6.49 5.92
C LEU A 13 14.97 6.00 6.28
N TYR A 14 15.22 4.70 6.15
CA TYR A 14 16.56 4.12 6.20
C TYR A 14 16.98 3.81 4.76
N THR A 15 18.07 4.39 4.30
CA THR A 15 18.53 4.19 2.93
C THR A 15 20.00 4.54 2.78
N ASP A 16 20.60 4.14 1.66
CA ASP A 16 21.92 4.64 1.26
C ASP A 16 21.78 6.11 0.83
N PRO A 17 22.53 7.06 1.44
CA PRO A 17 22.53 8.47 1.05
C PRO A 17 22.78 8.70 -0.44
N GLN A 18 23.55 7.82 -1.12
CA GLN A 18 23.80 7.93 -2.56
C GLN A 18 22.55 7.72 -3.40
N ASN A 19 21.53 7.02 -2.89
CA ASN A 19 20.28 6.80 -3.61
C ASN A 19 19.22 7.88 -3.35
N TYR A 20 19.37 8.65 -2.27
CA TYR A 20 18.35 9.60 -1.81
C TYR A 20 17.92 10.60 -2.90
N HIS A 21 18.87 11.11 -3.67
CA HIS A 21 18.61 12.11 -4.71
C HIS A 21 17.88 11.56 -5.95
N LYS A 22 17.80 10.23 -6.12
CA LYS A 22 17.10 9.57 -7.22
C LYS A 22 15.61 9.38 -6.92
N TYR A 23 15.24 9.32 -5.64
CA TYR A 23 13.84 9.16 -5.25
C TYR A 23 12.98 10.33 -5.74
N GLY A 24 11.89 10.01 -6.45
CA GLY A 24 10.96 10.96 -7.05
C GLY A 24 11.42 11.53 -8.39
N LYS A 25 12.62 11.14 -8.87
CA LYS A 25 13.24 11.64 -10.11
C LYS A 25 13.35 10.58 -11.21
N GLU A 26 12.90 9.36 -10.94
CA GLU A 26 12.86 8.26 -11.89
C GLU A 26 11.61 7.39 -11.67
N ASN A 27 11.23 6.68 -12.73
CA ASN A 27 10.22 5.63 -12.66
C ASN A 27 10.77 4.43 -11.89
N ALA A 28 9.96 3.87 -10.99
CA ALA A 28 10.37 2.76 -10.14
C ALA A 28 9.27 1.72 -9.94
N ILE A 29 9.66 0.45 -9.83
CA ILE A 29 8.81 -0.61 -9.28
C ILE A 29 9.10 -0.68 -7.78
N VAL A 30 8.08 -0.56 -6.95
CA VAL A 30 8.21 -0.63 -5.49
C VAL A 30 7.73 -1.99 -5.00
N ILE A 31 8.59 -2.72 -4.31
CA ILE A 31 8.23 -3.94 -3.58
C ILE A 31 8.13 -3.58 -2.11
N LEU A 32 6.95 -3.75 -1.51
CA LEU A 32 6.74 -3.48 -0.08
C LEU A 32 6.21 -4.75 0.59
N ASN A 33 6.73 -5.07 1.78
CA ASN A 33 6.12 -6.11 2.62
C ASN A 33 4.68 -5.71 2.97
N HIS A 34 3.83 -6.70 3.26
CA HIS A 34 2.41 -6.43 3.48
C HIS A 34 1.98 -6.92 4.86
N ASN A 35 2.35 -6.20 5.92
CA ASN A 35 2.13 -6.66 7.30
C ASN A 35 1.03 -5.88 8.01
N PHE A 36 0.86 -4.58 7.71
CA PHE A 36 0.02 -3.70 8.50
C PHE A 36 -1.21 -3.22 7.73
N GLU A 37 -2.22 -2.79 8.47
CA GLU A 37 -3.43 -2.25 7.84
C GLU A 37 -3.11 -0.99 7.03
N ILE A 38 -2.23 -0.14 7.57
CA ILE A 38 -1.89 1.18 7.03
C ILE A 38 -0.63 1.22 6.14
N ASP A 39 -0.15 0.07 5.65
CA ASP A 39 1.02 0.01 4.74
C ASP A 39 0.90 1.02 3.58
N PHE A 40 -0.28 1.07 2.97
CA PHE A 40 -0.58 1.95 1.84
C PHE A 40 -0.51 3.44 2.22
N LEU A 41 -0.92 3.82 3.44
CA LEU A 41 -0.81 5.21 3.90
C LEU A 41 0.66 5.59 4.09
N CYS A 42 1.48 4.69 4.63
CA CYS A 42 2.92 4.92 4.78
C CYS A 42 3.60 5.04 3.41
N GLY A 43 3.26 4.16 2.47
CA GLY A 43 3.71 4.25 1.08
C GLY A 43 3.32 5.58 0.42
N TRP A 44 2.08 6.05 0.60
CA TRP A 44 1.63 7.34 0.09
C TRP A 44 2.29 8.53 0.78
N ASN A 45 2.55 8.47 2.08
CA ASN A 45 3.32 9.51 2.76
C ASN A 45 4.73 9.61 2.17
N PHE A 46 5.36 8.47 1.88
CA PHE A 46 6.64 8.41 1.19
C PHE A 46 6.55 9.00 -0.23
N CYS A 47 5.55 8.63 -1.03
CA CYS A 47 5.32 9.21 -2.36
C CYS A 47 5.11 10.74 -2.29
N GLU A 48 4.36 11.22 -1.29
CA GLU A 48 4.11 12.64 -1.07
C GLU A 48 5.42 13.39 -0.83
N ARG A 49 6.29 12.84 0.03
CA ARG A 49 7.61 13.42 0.36
C ARG A 49 8.50 13.64 -0.86
N PHE A 50 8.41 12.75 -1.83
CA PHE A 50 9.23 12.79 -3.04
C PHE A 50 8.51 13.36 -4.27
N GLY A 51 7.29 13.87 -4.12
CA GLY A 51 6.60 14.56 -5.21
C GLY A 51 5.87 13.67 -6.20
N VAL A 52 5.67 12.39 -5.89
CA VAL A 52 5.10 11.38 -6.79
C VAL A 52 3.80 10.77 -6.28
N LEU A 53 3.12 11.42 -5.31
CA LEU A 53 1.83 10.92 -4.79
C LEU A 53 0.77 10.81 -5.89
N GLY A 54 0.63 11.84 -6.73
CA GLY A 54 -0.37 11.87 -7.81
C GLY A 54 -0.09 10.86 -8.93
N SER A 55 1.18 10.52 -9.15
CA SER A 55 1.64 9.54 -10.12
C SER A 55 1.86 8.14 -9.52
N SER A 56 1.66 7.96 -8.21
CA SER A 56 1.80 6.65 -7.57
C SER A 56 0.77 5.67 -8.13
N LYS A 57 1.21 4.48 -8.50
CA LYS A 57 0.38 3.40 -9.05
C LYS A 57 0.48 2.17 -8.14
N VAL A 58 -0.53 1.30 -8.16
CA VAL A 58 -0.49 0.03 -7.42
C VAL A 58 -1.20 -1.08 -8.19
N LEU A 59 -0.70 -2.31 -8.05
CA LEU A 59 -1.44 -3.51 -8.40
C LEU A 59 -2.48 -3.82 -7.32
N ALA A 60 -3.73 -3.38 -7.52
CA ALA A 60 -4.82 -3.48 -6.57
C ALA A 60 -5.78 -4.63 -6.88
N LYS A 61 -6.47 -5.11 -5.84
CA LYS A 61 -7.58 -6.06 -5.96
C LYS A 61 -8.76 -5.41 -6.72
N LYS A 62 -9.30 -6.08 -7.74
CA LYS A 62 -10.36 -5.57 -8.62
C LYS A 62 -11.59 -5.10 -7.85
N GLU A 63 -11.93 -5.76 -6.75
CA GLU A 63 -13.05 -5.42 -5.91
C GLU A 63 -12.95 -4.01 -5.30
N LEU A 64 -11.73 -3.49 -5.12
CA LEU A 64 -11.50 -2.12 -4.67
C LEU A 64 -11.95 -1.08 -5.71
N SER A 65 -11.99 -1.43 -7.00
CA SER A 65 -12.49 -0.52 -8.06
C SER A 65 -13.99 -0.23 -7.95
N TYR A 66 -14.74 -1.08 -7.24
CA TYR A 66 -16.18 -0.89 -7.01
C TYR A 66 -16.49 -0.05 -5.77
N MET A 67 -15.48 0.32 -4.97
CA MET A 67 -15.70 1.20 -3.84
C MET A 67 -16.09 2.60 -4.34
N PRO A 68 -17.22 3.17 -3.89
CA PRO A 68 -17.60 4.53 -4.26
C PRO A 68 -16.50 5.53 -3.91
N ILE A 69 -16.34 6.56 -4.74
CA ILE A 69 -15.34 7.64 -4.59
C ILE A 69 -13.90 7.14 -4.74
N ILE A 70 -13.41 6.30 -3.83
CA ILE A 70 -12.02 5.83 -3.80
C ILE A 70 -11.71 4.90 -4.98
N GLY A 71 -12.58 3.93 -5.26
CA GLY A 71 -12.40 3.01 -6.39
C GLY A 71 -12.45 3.73 -7.73
N TRP A 72 -13.34 4.73 -7.86
CA TRP A 72 -13.43 5.58 -9.06
C TRP A 72 -12.21 6.47 -9.21
N MET A 73 -11.76 7.12 -8.12
CA MET A 73 -10.53 7.90 -8.11
C MET A 73 -9.35 7.03 -8.57
N TRP A 74 -9.21 5.81 -8.05
CA TRP A 74 -8.15 4.89 -8.46
C TRP A 74 -8.26 4.46 -9.93
N TYR A 75 -9.48 4.28 -10.44
CA TYR A 75 -9.70 4.04 -11.86
C TYR A 75 -9.22 5.22 -12.73
N PHE A 76 -9.59 6.46 -12.38
CA PHE A 76 -9.14 7.66 -13.09
C PHE A 76 -7.64 7.95 -12.94
N LEU A 77 -7.02 7.49 -11.85
CA LEU A 77 -5.58 7.52 -11.65
C LEU A 77 -4.85 6.37 -12.36
N GLU A 78 -5.52 5.61 -13.23
CA GLU A 78 -4.91 4.52 -14.00
C GLU A 78 -4.22 3.45 -13.13
N MET A 79 -4.78 3.19 -11.94
CA MET A 79 -4.33 2.09 -11.09
C MET A 79 -4.57 0.75 -11.79
N VAL A 80 -3.69 -0.22 -11.56
CA VAL A 80 -3.79 -1.53 -12.20
C VAL A 80 -4.60 -2.46 -11.31
N PHE A 81 -5.69 -3.02 -11.83
CA PHE A 81 -6.57 -3.90 -11.07
C PHE A 81 -6.46 -5.36 -11.51
N CYS A 82 -6.46 -6.29 -10.55
CA CYS A 82 -6.47 -7.74 -10.82
C CYS A 82 -7.49 -8.48 -9.95
N LYS A 83 -8.08 -9.55 -10.49
CA LYS A 83 -8.97 -10.49 -9.80
C LYS A 83 -8.22 -11.53 -8.97
N ARG A 84 -6.87 -11.55 -9.08
CA ARG A 84 -5.95 -12.54 -8.51
C ARG A 84 -6.15 -13.94 -9.09
N LYS A 85 -6.52 -14.00 -10.36
CA LYS A 85 -6.65 -15.22 -11.16
C LYS A 85 -5.89 -15.01 -12.46
N TRP A 86 -4.73 -15.65 -12.55
CA TRP A 86 -3.77 -15.42 -13.62
C TRP A 86 -4.38 -15.47 -15.03
N GLU A 87 -5.16 -16.52 -15.32
CA GLU A 87 -5.78 -16.72 -16.64
C GLU A 87 -6.76 -15.61 -17.03
N GLU A 88 -7.44 -14.99 -16.05
CA GLU A 88 -8.34 -13.86 -16.29
C GLU A 88 -7.60 -12.52 -16.34
N ASP A 89 -6.52 -12.38 -15.59
CA ASP A 89 -5.84 -11.11 -15.34
C ASP A 89 -4.74 -10.79 -16.34
N ARG A 90 -4.04 -11.81 -16.87
CA ARG A 90 -2.79 -11.63 -17.62
C ARG A 90 -2.88 -10.55 -18.69
N LYS A 91 -3.89 -10.63 -19.57
CA LYS A 91 -4.06 -9.68 -20.69
C LYS A 91 -4.35 -8.26 -20.20
N THR A 92 -5.24 -8.12 -19.22
CA THR A 92 -5.67 -6.82 -18.70
C THR A 92 -4.56 -6.13 -17.92
N VAL A 93 -3.86 -6.87 -17.05
CA VAL A 93 -2.72 -6.37 -16.27
C VAL A 93 -1.58 -5.96 -17.20
N MET A 94 -1.21 -6.80 -18.17
CA MET A 94 -0.19 -6.44 -19.17
C MET A 94 -0.58 -5.18 -19.94
N ARG A 95 -1.84 -5.05 -20.38
CA ARG A 95 -2.30 -3.86 -21.10
C ARG A 95 -2.16 -2.60 -20.24
N SER A 96 -2.63 -2.63 -18.99
CA SER A 96 -2.51 -1.49 -18.09
C SER A 96 -1.05 -1.12 -17.80
N LEU A 97 -0.18 -2.11 -17.59
CA LEU A 97 1.25 -1.87 -17.37
C LEU A 97 1.92 -1.26 -18.62
N LEU A 98 1.58 -1.75 -19.81
CA LEU A 98 2.11 -1.19 -21.06
C LEU A 98 1.63 0.25 -21.28
N ASN A 99 0.41 0.60 -20.88
CA ASN A 99 -0.08 1.98 -20.94
C ASN A 99 0.73 2.92 -20.04
N LEU A 100 1.25 2.45 -18.89
CA LEU A 100 2.08 3.27 -18.00
C LEU A 100 3.42 3.67 -18.64
N ARG A 101 3.85 3.02 -19.73
CA ARG A 101 5.11 3.34 -20.40
C ARG A 101 5.14 4.77 -20.95
N ASP A 102 3.98 5.29 -21.33
CA ASP A 102 3.82 6.62 -21.91
C ASP A 102 3.27 7.62 -20.87
N TYR A 103 3.32 7.29 -19.58
CA TYR A 103 2.85 8.19 -18.52
C TYR A 103 3.78 9.42 -18.44
N PRO A 104 3.23 10.66 -18.41
CA PRO A 104 4.01 11.88 -18.62
C PRO A 104 4.89 12.29 -17.42
N GLU A 105 4.63 11.71 -16.25
CA GLU A 105 5.37 12.01 -15.01
C GLU A 105 6.12 10.79 -14.50
N ASN A 106 7.13 11.01 -13.66
CA ASN A 106 7.76 9.92 -12.94
C ASN A 106 6.73 9.23 -12.04
N PHE A 107 6.57 7.92 -12.19
CA PHE A 107 5.62 7.12 -11.41
C PHE A 107 6.33 6.05 -10.60
N TRP A 108 5.74 5.72 -9.45
CA TRP A 108 6.14 4.57 -8.64
C TRP A 108 5.03 3.52 -8.66
N PHE A 109 5.34 2.34 -9.17
CA PHE A 109 4.41 1.23 -9.27
C PHE A 109 4.60 0.24 -8.12
N LEU A 110 3.69 0.29 -7.14
CA LEU A 110 3.69 -0.58 -5.98
C LEU A 110 3.12 -1.97 -6.30
N ILE A 111 3.87 -3.00 -5.92
CA ILE A 111 3.42 -4.39 -5.91
C ILE A 111 3.79 -5.07 -4.59
N HIS A 112 2.79 -5.62 -3.92
CA HIS A 112 3.00 -6.51 -2.77
C HIS A 112 3.15 -7.95 -3.27
N CYS A 113 4.39 -8.41 -3.44
CA CYS A 113 4.64 -9.74 -3.99
C CYS A 113 4.13 -10.88 -3.09
N GLU A 114 3.92 -10.66 -1.80
CA GLU A 114 3.24 -11.62 -0.90
C GLU A 114 1.77 -11.89 -1.34
N GLY A 115 1.14 -10.91 -1.99
CA GLY A 115 -0.21 -11.00 -2.57
C GLY A 115 -1.36 -10.98 -1.56
N THR A 116 -1.06 -10.89 -0.27
CA THR A 116 -2.01 -10.78 0.84
C THR A 116 -1.28 -10.26 2.07
N ARG A 117 -2.02 -9.68 3.02
CA ARG A 117 -1.43 -9.27 4.30
C ARG A 117 -0.98 -10.48 5.12
N PHE A 118 0.17 -10.35 5.76
CA PHE A 118 0.71 -11.30 6.72
C PHE A 118 -0.27 -11.51 7.87
N THR A 119 -0.50 -12.78 8.20
CA THR A 119 -1.11 -13.24 9.45
C THR A 119 -0.43 -14.55 9.83
N GLU A 120 -0.36 -14.91 11.10
CA GLU A 120 0.27 -16.16 11.57
C GLU A 120 -0.28 -17.38 10.82
N GLN A 121 -1.60 -17.49 10.69
CA GLN A 121 -2.25 -18.57 9.93
C GLN A 121 -1.78 -18.64 8.46
N LYS A 122 -1.65 -17.50 7.77
CA LYS A 122 -1.20 -17.48 6.37
C LYS A 122 0.29 -17.79 6.26
N HIS A 123 1.07 -17.38 7.26
CA HIS A 123 2.49 -17.67 7.37
C HIS A 123 2.71 -19.17 7.53
N GLU A 124 2.00 -19.85 8.43
CA GLU A 124 2.05 -21.30 8.57
C GLU A 124 1.79 -22.03 7.24
N ILE A 125 0.73 -21.63 6.53
CA ILE A 125 0.41 -22.22 5.22
C ILE A 125 1.51 -21.90 4.20
N SER A 126 2.05 -20.68 4.20
CA SER A 126 3.16 -20.29 3.33
C SER A 126 4.40 -21.15 3.60
N MET A 127 4.69 -21.48 4.86
CA MET A 127 5.81 -22.33 5.25
C MET A 127 5.62 -23.80 4.85
N GLN A 128 4.40 -24.32 4.93
CA GLN A 128 4.07 -25.65 4.38
C GLN A 128 4.29 -25.69 2.86
N VAL A 129 3.90 -24.63 2.15
CA VAL A 129 4.16 -24.50 0.71
C VAL A 129 5.66 -24.39 0.41
N ALA A 130 6.43 -23.71 1.27
CA ALA A 130 7.88 -23.62 1.14
C ALA A 130 8.53 -25.01 1.21
N GLU A 131 8.17 -25.78 2.25
CA GLU A 131 8.65 -27.14 2.45
C GLU A 131 8.28 -28.08 1.31
N ALA A 132 7.01 -28.08 0.88
CA ALA A 132 6.55 -28.90 -0.23
C ALA A 132 7.24 -28.59 -1.58
N LYS A 133 7.74 -27.37 -1.74
CA LYS A 133 8.45 -26.92 -2.95
C LYS A 133 9.98 -26.93 -2.81
N GLY A 134 10.51 -27.36 -1.65
CA GLY A 134 11.94 -27.28 -1.36
C GLY A 134 12.50 -25.86 -1.35
N LEU A 135 11.67 -24.86 -1.03
CA LEU A 135 12.08 -23.47 -0.88
C LEU A 135 12.46 -23.16 0.56
N PRO A 136 13.41 -22.22 0.79
CA PRO A 136 13.74 -21.75 2.14
C PRO A 136 12.50 -21.19 2.87
N LYS A 137 12.37 -21.53 4.15
CA LYS A 137 11.34 -20.99 5.04
C LYS A 137 11.74 -19.56 5.45
N LEU A 138 10.78 -18.64 5.40
CA LEU A 138 10.94 -17.24 5.82
C LEU A 138 10.27 -17.05 7.18
N LYS A 139 10.83 -16.23 8.06
CA LYS A 139 10.33 -16.05 9.44
C LYS A 139 9.33 -14.90 9.57
N TYR A 140 9.49 -13.83 8.79
CA TYR A 140 8.75 -12.58 8.93
C TYR A 140 7.96 -12.19 7.67
N HIS A 141 8.11 -12.93 6.57
CA HIS A 141 7.40 -12.72 5.32
C HIS A 141 6.69 -13.98 4.82
N LEU A 142 5.65 -13.78 4.01
CA LEU A 142 5.10 -14.86 3.18
C LEU A 142 6.01 -15.09 1.96
N LEU A 143 5.97 -16.30 1.40
CA LEU A 143 6.62 -16.57 0.13
C LEU A 143 6.07 -15.66 -0.98
N PRO A 144 6.94 -15.02 -1.78
CA PRO A 144 6.48 -14.14 -2.85
C PRO A 144 5.81 -14.92 -3.98
N ARG A 145 4.80 -14.31 -4.59
CA ARG A 145 4.16 -14.71 -5.84
C ARG A 145 4.89 -14.04 -7.00
N THR A 146 5.57 -14.83 -7.80
CA THR A 146 6.57 -14.32 -8.75
C THR A 146 6.00 -13.85 -10.09
N LYS A 147 4.93 -14.50 -10.59
CA LYS A 147 4.33 -14.21 -11.91
C LYS A 147 3.95 -12.73 -12.12
N GLY A 148 3.33 -12.10 -11.12
CA GLY A 148 2.90 -10.71 -11.21
C GLY A 148 4.09 -9.74 -11.29
N PHE A 149 5.14 -10.01 -10.50
CA PHE A 149 6.38 -9.25 -10.54
C PHE A 149 7.12 -9.43 -11.88
N ALA A 150 7.26 -10.67 -12.36
CA ALA A 150 7.92 -10.96 -13.63
C ALA A 150 7.26 -10.22 -14.81
N ILE A 151 5.92 -10.25 -14.91
CA ILE A 151 5.21 -9.46 -15.93
C ILE A 151 5.40 -7.96 -15.74
N THR A 152 5.39 -7.47 -14.49
CA THR A 152 5.61 -6.04 -14.21
C THR A 152 6.97 -5.59 -14.72
N VAL A 153 8.02 -6.35 -14.39
CA VAL A 153 9.39 -6.12 -14.88
C VAL A 153 9.43 -6.18 -16.41
N GLN A 154 8.85 -7.22 -17.03
CA GLN A 154 8.85 -7.37 -18.48
C GLN A 154 8.15 -6.21 -19.19
N CYS A 155 6.98 -5.78 -18.71
CA CYS A 155 6.20 -4.72 -19.33
C CYS A 155 6.84 -3.34 -19.17
N LEU A 156 7.43 -3.06 -18.00
CA LEU A 156 7.97 -1.74 -17.65
C LEU A 156 9.47 -1.60 -17.92
N ARG A 157 10.14 -2.66 -18.39
CA ARG A 157 11.55 -2.61 -18.78
C ARG A 157 11.77 -1.53 -19.84
N ASN A 158 12.91 -0.86 -19.74
CA ASN A 158 13.31 0.32 -20.53
C ASN A 158 12.58 1.63 -20.20
N VAL A 159 11.57 1.60 -19.31
CA VAL A 159 10.90 2.83 -18.81
C VAL A 159 11.18 3.05 -17.33
N VAL A 160 11.22 1.96 -16.55
CA VAL A 160 11.59 1.97 -15.14
C VAL A 160 13.12 1.86 -15.02
N SER A 161 13.70 2.66 -14.13
CA SER A 161 15.15 2.69 -13.88
C SER A 161 15.58 1.78 -12.74
N ALA A 162 14.69 1.45 -11.80
CA ALA A 162 15.03 0.66 -10.63
C ALA A 162 13.84 -0.06 -9.98
N VAL A 163 14.17 -1.10 -9.22
CA VAL A 163 13.31 -1.66 -8.19
C VAL A 163 13.68 -1.03 -6.84
N TYR A 164 12.69 -0.45 -6.15
CA TYR A 164 12.82 -0.02 -4.77
C TYR A 164 12.31 -1.13 -3.86
N ASP A 165 13.25 -1.90 -3.34
CA ASP A 165 12.94 -2.94 -2.38
C ASP A 165 12.79 -2.33 -0.98
N SER A 166 11.57 -2.34 -0.48
CA SER A 166 11.14 -1.56 0.68
C SER A 166 10.60 -2.44 1.81
N THR A 167 11.03 -2.21 3.04
CA THR A 167 10.55 -2.94 4.22
C THR A 167 10.07 -1.95 5.27
N LEU A 168 8.79 -2.03 5.60
CA LEU A 168 8.13 -1.20 6.60
C LEU A 168 7.99 -1.98 7.90
N ASN A 169 8.31 -1.32 9.01
CA ASN A 169 7.97 -1.77 10.34
C ASN A 169 7.61 -0.60 11.25
N PHE A 170 7.01 -0.91 12.40
CA PHE A 170 6.65 0.06 13.41
C PHE A 170 7.43 -0.21 14.69
N ARG A 171 7.93 0.85 15.32
CA ARG A 171 8.70 0.74 16.57
C ARG A 171 7.83 0.14 17.68
N ASN A 172 8.48 -0.44 18.67
CA ASN A 172 7.85 -1.04 19.85
C ASN A 172 6.82 -2.14 19.51
N ASN A 173 6.96 -2.79 18.34
CA ASN A 173 6.02 -3.80 17.84
C ASN A 173 4.57 -3.32 17.80
N GLU A 174 4.34 -2.03 17.57
CA GLU A 174 2.99 -1.51 17.41
C GLU A 174 2.33 -2.10 16.16
N ASN A 175 1.05 -2.44 16.27
CA ASN A 175 0.23 -2.83 15.12
C ASN A 175 -0.76 -1.69 14.79
N PRO A 176 -0.40 -0.79 13.86
CA PRO A 176 -1.21 0.39 13.58
C PRO A 176 -2.46 0.05 12.78
N THR A 177 -3.55 0.76 13.11
CA THR A 177 -4.85 0.62 12.44
C THR A 177 -5.28 1.93 11.82
N LEU A 178 -6.11 1.85 10.77
CA LEU A 178 -6.66 3.05 10.12
C LEU A 178 -7.50 3.87 11.11
N LEU A 179 -8.27 3.20 11.97
CA LEU A 179 -9.07 3.83 13.01
C LEU A 179 -8.20 4.54 14.06
N GLY A 180 -7.06 3.96 14.43
CA GLY A 180 -6.10 4.61 15.32
C GLY A 180 -5.62 5.94 14.75
N VAL A 181 -5.20 5.96 13.48
CA VAL A 181 -4.79 7.18 12.77
C VAL A 181 -5.94 8.20 12.72
N LEU A 182 -7.16 7.78 12.39
CA LEU A 182 -8.36 8.63 12.36
C LEU A 182 -8.67 9.25 13.72
N ASN A 183 -8.41 8.54 14.82
CA ASN A 183 -8.56 9.04 16.19
C ASN A 183 -7.34 9.86 16.67
N GLY A 184 -6.38 10.15 15.79
CA GLY A 184 -5.21 10.95 16.11
C GLY A 184 -4.11 10.19 16.85
N LYS A 185 -4.17 8.84 16.92
CA LYS A 185 -3.08 8.05 17.50
C LYS A 185 -1.83 8.19 16.63
N LYS A 186 -0.76 8.69 17.25
CA LYS A 186 0.56 8.81 16.65
C LYS A 186 1.28 7.47 16.68
N TYR A 187 1.90 7.12 15.56
CA TYR A 187 2.79 5.96 15.42
C TYR A 187 4.20 6.39 14.99
N HIS A 188 5.14 5.46 15.05
CA HIS A 188 6.52 5.64 14.58
C HIS A 188 6.87 4.54 13.59
N ALA A 189 6.77 4.86 12.30
CA ALA A 189 7.13 3.98 11.21
C ALA A 189 8.61 4.14 10.87
N ASP A 190 9.27 3.03 10.61
CA ASP A 190 10.60 2.97 10.02
C ASP A 190 10.50 2.20 8.69
N LEU A 191 10.92 2.85 7.61
CA LEU A 191 10.86 2.33 6.25
C LEU A 191 12.28 2.20 5.73
N TYR A 192 12.75 0.98 5.54
CA TYR A 192 13.99 0.70 4.82
C TYR A 192 13.73 0.67 3.32
N VAL A 193 14.55 1.35 2.53
CA VAL A 193 14.50 1.32 1.07
C VAL A 193 15.90 1.12 0.53
N ARG A 194 16.09 0.03 -0.22
CA ARG A 194 17.26 -0.17 -1.06
C ARG A 194 16.87 -0.06 -2.54
N ARG A 195 17.67 0.68 -3.30
CA ARG A 195 17.52 0.82 -4.75
C ARG A 195 18.33 -0.24 -5.46
N ILE A 196 17.68 -1.01 -6.32
CA ILE A 196 18.32 -2.01 -7.17
C ILE A 196 18.10 -1.57 -8.63
N PRO A 197 19.16 -1.25 -9.40
CA PRO A 197 19.04 -0.97 -10.84
C PRO A 197 18.25 -2.05 -11.57
N LEU A 198 17.38 -1.66 -12.51
CA LEU A 198 16.52 -2.64 -13.19
C LEU A 198 17.35 -3.62 -14.05
N GLU A 199 18.54 -3.21 -14.47
CA GLU A 199 19.51 -4.01 -15.22
C GLU A 199 19.99 -5.23 -14.41
N GLU A 200 19.96 -5.17 -13.08
CA GLU A 200 20.32 -6.30 -12.20
C GLU A 200 19.18 -7.30 -12.03
N VAL A 201 17.96 -6.96 -12.47
CA VAL A 201 16.79 -7.84 -12.39
C VAL A 201 16.72 -8.70 -13.66
N PRO A 202 16.69 -10.03 -13.56
CA PRO A 202 16.62 -10.90 -14.75
C PRO A 202 15.36 -10.68 -15.59
N GLU A 203 15.49 -10.90 -16.91
CA GLU A 203 14.37 -10.84 -17.86
C GLU A 203 13.58 -12.14 -17.96
N ASP A 204 14.29 -13.26 -17.90
CA ASP A 204 13.71 -14.60 -17.96
C ASP A 204 12.78 -14.84 -16.74
N GLU A 205 11.62 -15.47 -16.98
CA GLU A 205 10.60 -15.65 -15.94
C GLU A 205 11.11 -16.53 -14.79
N GLN A 206 11.84 -17.60 -15.09
CA GLN A 206 12.39 -18.51 -14.08
C GLN A 206 13.49 -17.84 -13.27
N GLU A 207 14.43 -17.14 -13.93
CA GLU A 207 15.50 -16.42 -13.23
C GLU A 207 14.95 -15.24 -12.41
N CYS A 208 13.97 -14.51 -12.93
CA CYS A 208 13.28 -13.45 -12.18
C CYS A 208 12.55 -14.02 -10.95
N SER A 209 11.98 -15.23 -11.06
CA SER A 209 11.35 -15.93 -9.94
C SER A 209 12.37 -16.30 -8.86
N LYS A 210 13.53 -16.86 -9.24
CA LYS A 210 14.62 -17.17 -8.30
C LYS A 210 15.17 -15.90 -7.64
N TRP A 211 15.38 -14.85 -8.42
CA TRP A 211 15.82 -13.55 -7.94
C TRP A 211 14.87 -12.98 -6.88
N LEU A 212 13.55 -13.04 -7.12
CA LEU A 212 12.57 -12.54 -6.15
C LEU A 212 12.54 -13.37 -4.87
N HIS A 213 12.70 -14.69 -4.96
CA HIS A 213 12.83 -15.55 -3.78
C HIS A 213 14.10 -15.22 -2.97
N LYS A 214 15.22 -14.92 -3.63
CA LYS A 214 16.45 -14.48 -2.96
C LYS A 214 16.26 -13.11 -2.29
N LEU A 215 15.65 -12.16 -2.99
CA LEU A 215 15.32 -10.84 -2.47
C LEU A 215 14.49 -10.93 -1.18
N TYR A 216 13.50 -11.83 -1.13
CA TYR A 216 12.68 -12.03 0.07
C TYR A 216 13.43 -12.70 1.22
N GLN A 217 14.43 -13.55 0.95
CA GLN A 217 15.31 -14.09 2.01
C GLN A 217 16.16 -12.99 2.64
N GLU A 218 16.76 -12.12 1.82
CA GLU A 218 17.51 -10.96 2.31
C GLU A 218 16.62 -10.01 3.10
N LYS A 219 15.40 -9.76 2.61
CA LYS A 219 14.39 -8.95 3.29
C LYS A 219 14.05 -9.50 4.67
N ASP A 220 13.88 -10.82 4.77
CA ASP A 220 13.63 -11.53 6.02
C ASP A 220 14.77 -11.36 7.02
N SER A 221 16.03 -11.42 6.55
CA SER A 221 17.20 -11.15 7.39
C SER A 221 17.26 -9.70 7.89
N PHE A 222 16.90 -8.71 7.06
CA PHE A 222 16.82 -7.31 7.52
C PHE A 222 15.74 -7.14 8.59
N GLN A 223 14.62 -7.85 8.44
CA GLN A 223 13.55 -7.82 9.42
C GLN A 223 13.97 -8.47 10.75
N GLU A 224 14.72 -9.58 10.69
CA GLU A 224 15.32 -10.20 11.88
C GLU A 224 16.25 -9.26 12.63
N GLU A 225 17.17 -8.61 11.91
CA GLU A 225 18.11 -7.66 12.49
C GLU A 225 17.40 -6.47 13.12
N TYR A 226 16.35 -5.96 12.48
CA TYR A 226 15.53 -4.87 13.00
C TYR A 226 14.85 -5.28 14.31
N TYR A 227 14.30 -6.49 14.41
CA TYR A 227 13.72 -6.97 15.66
C TYR A 227 14.74 -7.12 16.79
N ARG A 228 16.02 -7.37 16.45
CA ARG A 228 17.12 -7.46 17.42
C ARG A 228 17.64 -6.10 17.87
N THR A 229 17.74 -5.13 16.96
CA THR A 229 18.48 -3.87 17.19
C THR A 229 17.60 -2.63 17.21
N GLY A 230 16.39 -2.70 16.65
CA GLY A 230 15.49 -1.58 16.47
C GLY A 230 15.86 -0.62 15.33
N ILE A 231 16.84 -0.97 14.50
CA ILE A 231 17.32 -0.14 13.39
C ILE A 231 17.45 -0.99 12.11
N TYR A 232 17.15 -0.37 10.98
CA TYR A 232 17.42 -0.98 9.67
C TYR A 232 18.82 -0.60 9.18
N PRO A 233 19.35 -1.32 8.17
CA PRO A 233 20.57 -0.90 7.48
C PRO A 233 20.39 0.49 6.82
N GLY A 234 21.50 1.21 6.66
CA GLY A 234 21.51 2.52 6.00
C GLY A 234 21.34 3.70 6.95
N THR A 235 21.41 4.91 6.40
CA THR A 235 21.37 6.14 7.18
C THR A 235 19.92 6.55 7.44
N PRO A 236 19.52 6.78 8.70
CA PRO A 236 18.19 7.27 9.02
C PRO A 236 18.05 8.74 8.59
N VAL A 237 17.05 9.02 7.78
CA VAL A 237 16.69 10.36 7.32
C VAL A 237 15.19 10.53 7.47
N VAL A 238 14.75 11.70 7.91
CA VAL A 238 13.33 12.07 7.86
C VAL A 238 13.16 13.04 6.69
N PRO A 239 12.58 12.61 5.55
CA PRO A 239 12.37 13.51 4.42
C PRO A 239 11.52 14.73 4.84
N PRO A 240 11.79 15.92 4.30
CA PRO A 240 11.13 17.15 4.72
C PRO A 240 9.63 17.15 4.40
N ARG A 241 8.84 17.80 5.27
CA ARG A 241 7.40 17.93 5.07
C ARG A 241 7.07 18.84 3.90
N ARG A 242 6.18 18.40 3.02
CA ARG A 242 5.63 19.25 1.95
C ARG A 242 4.29 19.82 2.39
N PRO A 243 4.07 21.14 2.25
CA PRO A 243 2.85 21.79 2.74
C PRO A 243 1.64 21.53 1.85
N TRP A 244 1.84 21.06 0.61
CA TRP A 244 0.80 20.99 -0.43
C TRP A 244 -0.42 20.17 -0.02
N THR A 245 -0.24 19.02 0.63
CA THR A 245 -1.40 18.21 1.09
C THR A 245 -2.18 18.89 2.22
N LEU A 246 -1.54 19.70 3.05
CA LEU A 246 -2.22 20.48 4.08
C LEU A 246 -2.97 21.66 3.46
N LEU A 247 -2.32 22.41 2.58
CA LEU A 247 -2.93 23.55 1.89
C LEU A 247 -4.13 23.12 1.03
N ASN A 248 -3.99 22.05 0.26
CA ASN A 248 -5.09 21.49 -0.53
C ASN A 248 -6.24 21.05 0.37
N TRP A 249 -5.95 20.39 1.50
CA TRP A 249 -6.98 20.00 2.45
C TRP A 249 -7.70 21.21 3.06
N LEU A 250 -6.96 22.23 3.51
CA LEU A 250 -7.54 23.47 4.05
C LEU A 250 -8.42 24.18 3.02
N PHE A 251 -7.97 24.26 1.76
CA PHE A 251 -8.74 24.85 0.67
C PHE A 251 -10.09 24.14 0.50
N TRP A 252 -10.08 22.81 0.33
CA TRP A 252 -11.32 22.04 0.15
C TRP A 252 -12.19 22.02 1.41
N ALA A 253 -11.59 21.96 2.60
CA ALA A 253 -12.31 22.04 3.85
C ALA A 253 -13.05 23.37 3.97
N LEU A 254 -12.39 24.50 3.68
CA LEU A 254 -13.04 25.81 3.72
C LEU A 254 -14.14 25.94 2.67
N LEU A 255 -13.88 25.51 1.44
CA LEU A 255 -14.82 25.58 0.33
C LEU A 255 -16.10 24.77 0.59
N LEU A 256 -15.97 23.58 1.19
CA LEU A 256 -17.08 22.66 1.39
C LEU A 256 -17.77 22.82 2.75
N LEU A 257 -17.03 23.14 3.81
CA LEU A 257 -17.61 23.28 5.15
C LEU A 257 -18.38 24.59 5.31
N TYR A 258 -17.97 25.69 4.67
CA TYR A 258 -18.69 26.96 4.78
C TYR A 258 -20.17 26.87 4.33
N PRO A 259 -20.50 26.39 3.12
CA PRO A 259 -21.90 26.25 2.71
C PRO A 259 -22.64 25.20 3.55
N LEU A 260 -21.96 24.13 4.00
CA LEU A 260 -22.54 23.15 4.91
C LEU A 260 -22.93 23.77 6.25
N PHE A 261 -22.07 24.60 6.84
CA PHE A 261 -22.37 25.31 8.09
C PHE A 261 -23.49 26.34 7.90
N LYS A 262 -23.50 27.06 6.78
CA LYS A 262 -24.62 27.97 6.44
C LYS A 262 -25.94 27.23 6.32
N LEU A 263 -25.94 26.08 5.66
CA LEU A 263 -27.11 25.20 5.55
C LEU A 263 -27.57 24.75 6.95
N LEU A 264 -26.66 24.28 7.79
CA LEU A 264 -26.95 23.86 9.17
C LEU A 264 -27.56 24.98 10.04
N ILE A 265 -27.01 26.19 9.96
CA ILE A 265 -27.53 27.35 10.69
C ILE A 265 -28.92 27.72 10.21
N ASN A 266 -29.14 27.76 8.90
CA ASN A 266 -30.45 28.08 8.32
C ASN A 266 -31.50 27.03 8.72
N MET A 267 -31.13 25.73 8.72
CA MET A 267 -32.05 24.63 9.08
C MET A 267 -32.43 24.63 10.56
N THR A 268 -31.48 24.89 11.45
CA THR A 268 -31.74 25.01 12.89
C THR A 268 -32.60 26.24 13.19
N SER A 269 -32.33 27.35 12.49
CA SER A 269 -33.11 28.58 12.61
C SER A 269 -34.53 28.46 12.04
N SER A 270 -34.74 27.63 11.00
CA SER A 270 -36.07 27.44 10.39
C SER A 270 -37.01 26.53 11.18
N GLY A 271 -36.50 25.80 12.20
CA GLY A 271 -37.31 24.99 13.11
C GLY A 271 -38.06 23.81 12.48
N SER A 272 -37.78 23.43 11.23
CA SER A 272 -38.50 22.37 10.53
C SER A 272 -38.00 20.98 10.96
N SER A 273 -38.89 20.22 11.58
CA SER A 273 -38.63 18.85 12.06
C SER A 273 -38.26 17.90 10.93
N LEU A 274 -38.87 18.06 9.75
CA LEU A 274 -38.58 17.26 8.56
C LEU A 274 -37.13 17.46 8.10
N THR A 275 -36.65 18.71 8.03
CA THR A 275 -35.27 19.00 7.64
C THR A 275 -34.25 18.46 8.64
N LEU A 276 -34.53 18.55 9.93
CA LEU A 276 -33.65 17.98 10.98
C LEU A 276 -33.60 16.44 10.87
N ALA A 277 -34.73 15.79 10.63
CA ALA A 277 -34.80 14.34 10.44
C ALA A 277 -34.02 13.89 9.19
N THR A 278 -34.17 14.58 8.05
CA THR A 278 -33.41 14.28 6.83
C THR A 278 -31.91 14.44 7.06
N PHE A 279 -31.47 15.48 7.78
CA PHE A 279 -30.05 15.67 8.06
C PHE A 279 -29.49 14.57 8.98
N ALA A 280 -30.20 14.23 10.06
CA ALA A 280 -29.82 13.14 10.94
C ALA A 280 -29.69 11.82 10.16
N PHE A 281 -30.63 11.54 9.26
CA PHE A 281 -30.57 10.38 8.38
C PHE A 281 -29.33 10.40 7.48
N VAL A 282 -29.04 11.52 6.79
CA VAL A 282 -27.85 11.65 5.93
C VAL A 282 -26.56 11.46 6.72
N PHE A 283 -26.48 12.03 7.93
CA PHE A 283 -25.30 11.89 8.80
C PHE A 283 -25.10 10.44 9.25
N LEU A 284 -26.18 9.76 9.67
CA LEU A 284 -26.13 8.35 10.04
C LEU A 284 -25.75 7.46 8.84
N ALA A 285 -26.32 7.73 7.67
CA ALA A 285 -25.98 7.01 6.44
C ALA A 285 -24.51 7.22 6.04
N ALA A 286 -24.01 8.46 6.13
CA ALA A 286 -22.60 8.77 5.87
C ALA A 286 -21.66 8.08 6.87
N SER A 287 -22.00 8.10 8.16
CA SER A 287 -21.24 7.42 9.23
C SER A 287 -21.20 5.90 9.00
N ALA A 288 -22.34 5.30 8.66
CA ALA A 288 -22.42 3.88 8.31
C ALA A 288 -21.57 3.55 7.08
N GLY A 289 -21.63 4.40 6.04
CA GLY A 289 -20.83 4.27 4.83
C GLY A 289 -19.32 4.34 5.11
N VAL A 290 -18.87 5.29 5.92
CA VAL A 290 -17.45 5.40 6.33
C VAL A 290 -17.00 4.15 7.09
N ARG A 291 -17.79 3.67 8.06
CA ARG A 291 -17.45 2.44 8.80
C ARG A 291 -17.38 1.22 7.89
N TRP A 292 -18.31 1.11 6.94
CA TRP A 292 -18.27 0.04 5.94
C TRP A 292 -17.00 0.10 5.08
N MET A 293 -16.60 1.29 4.61
CA MET A 293 -15.37 1.49 3.84
C MET A 293 -14.10 1.14 4.64
N ILE A 294 -14.00 1.58 5.90
CA ILE A 294 -12.90 1.19 6.80
C ILE A 294 -12.88 -0.34 6.94
N GLY A 295 -14.06 -0.96 7.07
CA GLY A 295 -14.16 -2.41 7.14
C GLY A 295 -13.63 -3.14 5.90
N VAL A 296 -13.47 -2.50 4.74
CA VAL A 296 -12.84 -3.11 3.54
C VAL A 296 -11.30 -3.12 3.65
N THR A 297 -10.72 -2.23 4.46
CA THR A 297 -9.27 -2.17 4.66
C THR A 297 -8.77 -3.16 5.72
N GLU A 298 -9.64 -3.71 6.55
CA GLU A 298 -9.31 -4.66 7.62
C GLU A 298 -8.63 -5.95 7.12
N ILE A 299 -7.68 -6.45 7.91
CA ILE A 299 -6.88 -7.64 7.58
C ILE A 299 -7.74 -8.91 7.46
N ASN A 300 -8.76 -9.04 8.32
CA ASN A 300 -9.65 -10.21 8.39
C ASN A 300 -10.53 -10.38 7.14
N LYS A 301 -10.71 -9.33 6.33
CA LYS A 301 -11.41 -9.40 5.03
C LYS A 301 -10.45 -9.56 3.84
N GLY A 302 -9.19 -9.86 4.12
CA GLY A 302 -8.15 -10.15 3.13
C GLY A 302 -8.41 -11.42 2.31
N SER A 303 -7.45 -11.84 1.48
CA SER A 303 -7.63 -13.07 0.69
C SER A 303 -7.75 -14.31 1.58
N THR A 304 -8.52 -15.30 1.12
CA THR A 304 -8.59 -16.67 1.64
C THR A 304 -7.31 -17.47 1.34
N TYR A 305 -6.14 -16.83 1.42
CA TYR A 305 -4.85 -17.42 1.08
C TYR A 305 -4.68 -18.75 1.81
N GLY A 306 -4.52 -19.84 1.06
CA GLY A 306 -4.35 -21.17 1.64
C GLY A 306 -5.60 -21.78 2.29
N ASN A 307 -6.73 -21.07 2.31
CA ASN A 307 -7.95 -21.51 2.99
C ASN A 307 -8.84 -22.38 2.09
N HIS A 308 -8.24 -23.33 1.37
CA HIS A 308 -8.97 -24.39 0.69
C HIS A 308 -9.18 -25.55 1.66
N GLY A 309 -10.14 -25.37 2.58
CA GLY A 309 -10.85 -26.45 3.27
C GLY A 309 -10.04 -27.40 4.15
N HIS A 310 -9.91 -27.08 5.43
CA HIS A 310 -10.03 -28.08 6.50
C HIS A 310 -11.49 -28.57 6.61
N LYS A 311 -12.04 -29.10 5.51
CA LYS A 311 -13.27 -29.87 5.50
C LYS A 311 -12.99 -31.23 4.87
N GLY A 312 -12.73 -32.20 5.73
CA GLY A 312 -12.80 -33.63 5.43
C GLY A 312 -11.49 -34.27 5.00
N LYS A 313 -10.75 -34.81 5.97
CA LYS A 313 -10.21 -36.19 5.96
C LYS A 313 -9.68 -36.52 7.37
N TRP A 314 -10.62 -36.68 8.28
CA TRP A 314 -10.45 -37.59 9.42
C TRP A 314 -11.40 -38.76 9.14
N LYS A 315 -10.82 -39.84 8.62
CA LYS A 315 -11.14 -41.24 8.90
C LYS A 315 -10.08 -42.10 8.25
#